data_AF-A0A1D3TN67-F1
#
_entry.id   AF-A0A1D3TN67-F1
#
_cell.length_a   1.000
_cell.length_b   1.000
_cell.length_c   1.000
_cell.angle_alpha   90.00
_cell.angle_beta   90.00
_cell.angle_gamma   90.00
#
_symmetry.space_group_name_H-M   'P 1'
#
loop_
_entity.id
_entity.type
_entity.pdbx_description
1 polymer ?
#
loop_
_entity_poly.entity_id
_entity_poly.type
_entity_poly.pdbx_seq_one_letter_code
_entity_poly.pdbx_strand_id
1 'polypeptide(L)'
;MKNNDKGITLFEIVVSMAILGILSVSVVMFISVSSRNYRKTSTDVNLQYESQLAVNQIKDMVIDSNQSIAYYGMSADNKLVAGLDDNALPLQVDGKIIKKLYVYNTDKAYSITWEQQKQELYYREYEVDAATKSLQPATDEVLMAKHISGFSADLNNLDSDKIVRIRVNLESGDKTYEASHNITLRNDVGANIAENEIYGVTPAAPEADKIKSITVSPEMTYWINGTEGTVEFTAKVEVASGSPSKAVTWSYTASGNSLSLSVNNGNGLLTIGKNPQAGEVKVCATSVIDPTIMGYATVVIGYDVANVLIRKTYPDGNLPDEPFKEDNYPKPQDLNNNNNFKVNQSDTIDLEGKVNFTGMPKETKYQDVAWSITSGAEYACITPDGRLTVNFDAPLYAYITVEALTKFGVGRTRTFTVWPK
;
A
#
# COMPACT_ATOMS: atom_id res chain seq x y z
N MET A 1 -41.22 -69.60 43.76
CA MET A 1 -40.89 -68.16 43.89
C MET A 1 -41.36 -67.48 42.61
N LYS A 2 -42.47 -66.74 42.63
CA LYS A 2 -42.93 -65.98 41.44
C LYS A 2 -42.29 -64.60 41.51
N ASN A 3 -41.47 -64.28 40.52
CA ASN A 3 -40.88 -62.95 40.35
C ASN A 3 -42.01 -61.93 40.11
N ASN A 4 -41.95 -60.83 40.85
CA ASN A 4 -42.92 -59.73 40.78
C ASN A 4 -42.52 -58.78 39.65
N ASP A 5 -42.75 -59.20 38.41
CA ASP A 5 -42.49 -58.40 37.21
C ASP A 5 -43.64 -57.40 37.00
N LYS A 6 -43.61 -56.28 37.73
CA LYS A 6 -44.43 -55.11 37.38
C LYS A 6 -43.78 -54.40 36.18
N GLY A 7 -44.04 -54.93 34.99
CA GLY A 7 -43.65 -54.30 33.73
C GLY A 7 -44.35 -52.94 33.54
N ILE A 8 -43.62 -51.94 33.07
CA ILE A 8 -44.16 -50.61 32.74
C ILE A 8 -45.15 -50.78 31.58
N THR A 9 -46.33 -50.16 31.66
CA THR A 9 -47.30 -50.22 30.55
C THR A 9 -46.86 -49.33 29.39
N LEU A 10 -47.16 -49.75 28.15
CA LEU A 10 -46.81 -48.99 26.95
C LEU A 10 -47.42 -47.57 26.94
N PHE A 11 -48.62 -47.42 27.53
CA PHE A 11 -49.29 -46.13 27.69
C PHE A 11 -48.54 -45.19 28.65
N GLU A 12 -48.05 -45.69 29.80
CA GLU A 12 -47.27 -44.87 30.74
C GLU A 12 -45.97 -44.36 30.11
N ILE A 13 -45.31 -45.17 29.29
CA ILE A 13 -44.10 -44.75 28.56
C ILE A 13 -44.42 -43.64 27.58
N VAL A 14 -45.50 -43.77 26.80
CA VAL A 14 -45.89 -42.76 25.80
C VAL A 14 -46.30 -41.44 26.46
N VAL A 15 -47.10 -41.49 27.53
CA VAL A 15 -47.51 -40.27 28.27
C VAL A 15 -46.31 -39.60 28.93
N SER A 16 -45.41 -40.38 29.55
CA SER A 16 -44.20 -39.83 30.17
C SER A 16 -43.28 -39.20 29.14
N MET A 17 -43.10 -39.82 27.97
CA MET A 17 -42.33 -39.27 26.85
C MET A 17 -42.95 -37.97 26.30
N ALA A 18 -44.28 -37.90 26.21
CA ALA A 18 -44.96 -36.69 25.76
C ALA A 18 -44.76 -35.51 26.73
N ILE A 19 -44.89 -35.75 28.04
CA ILE A 19 -44.67 -34.73 29.08
C ILE A 19 -43.20 -34.29 29.11
N LEU A 20 -42.26 -35.24 29.06
CA LEU A 20 -40.82 -34.94 29.01
C LEU A 20 -40.45 -34.14 27.75
N GLY A 21 -41.06 -34.44 26.60
CA GLY A 21 -40.84 -33.70 25.36
C GLY A 21 -41.24 -32.24 25.47
N ILE A 22 -42.45 -31.96 25.97
CA ILE A 22 -42.95 -30.59 26.16
C ILE A 22 -42.11 -29.84 27.19
N LEU A 23 -41.76 -30.48 28.31
CA LEU A 23 -40.91 -29.88 29.34
C LEU A 23 -39.52 -29.54 28.79
N SER A 24 -38.89 -30.46 28.05
CA SER A 24 -37.56 -30.25 27.47
C SER A 24 -37.54 -29.07 26.50
N VAL A 25 -38.53 -28.97 25.60
CA VAL A 25 -38.66 -27.84 24.66
C VAL A 25 -38.85 -26.53 25.41
N SER A 26 -39.70 -26.50 26.44
CA SER A 26 -39.94 -25.29 27.24
C SER A 26 -38.68 -24.80 27.98
N VAL A 27 -37.90 -25.72 28.53
CA VAL A 27 -36.65 -25.39 29.24
C VAL A 27 -35.60 -24.87 28.27
N VAL A 28 -35.43 -25.50 27.11
CA VAL A 28 -34.48 -25.04 26.08
C VAL A 28 -34.87 -23.66 25.54
N MET A 29 -36.17 -23.42 25.33
CA MET A 29 -36.68 -22.13 24.89
C MET A 29 -36.46 -21.04 25.97
N PHE A 30 -36.75 -21.37 27.23
CA PHE A 30 -36.52 -20.46 28.35
C PHE A 30 -35.03 -20.13 28.53
N ILE A 31 -34.14 -21.12 28.49
CA ILE A 31 -32.68 -20.91 28.55
C ILE A 31 -32.21 -20.04 27.38
N SER A 32 -32.74 -20.27 26.17
CA SER A 32 -32.36 -19.50 24.99
C SER A 32 -32.80 -18.03 25.07
N VAL A 33 -34.03 -17.77 25.52
CA VAL A 33 -34.54 -16.40 25.71
C VAL A 33 -33.82 -15.71 26.87
N SER A 34 -33.61 -16.43 27.98
CA SER A 34 -32.89 -15.92 29.15
C SER A 34 -31.44 -15.57 28.80
N SER A 35 -30.74 -16.41 28.05
CA SER A 35 -29.36 -16.15 27.58
C SER A 35 -29.28 -14.93 26.66
N ARG A 36 -30.23 -14.77 25.72
CA ARG A 36 -30.31 -13.58 24.87
C ARG A 36 -30.59 -12.31 25.67
N ASN A 37 -31.48 -12.38 26.65
CA ASN A 37 -31.81 -11.24 27.52
C ASN A 37 -30.65 -10.90 28.45
N TYR A 38 -29.99 -11.89 29.06
CA TYR A 38 -28.83 -11.68 29.91
C TYR A 38 -27.68 -11.01 29.16
N ARG A 39 -27.36 -11.48 27.94
CA ARG A 39 -26.35 -10.83 27.09
C ARG A 39 -26.74 -9.39 26.74
N LYS A 40 -28.01 -9.14 26.40
CA LYS A 40 -28.51 -7.78 26.11
C LYS A 40 -28.40 -6.85 27.31
N THR A 41 -28.84 -7.28 28.50
CA THR A 41 -28.77 -6.47 29.72
C THR A 41 -27.33 -6.28 30.20
N SER A 42 -26.49 -7.31 30.10
CA SER A 42 -25.08 -7.23 30.49
C SER A 42 -24.30 -6.26 29.59
N THR A 43 -24.51 -6.27 28.27
CA THR A 43 -23.89 -5.30 27.37
C THR A 43 -24.33 -3.86 27.69
N ASP A 44 -25.58 -3.64 28.10
CA ASP A 44 -26.07 -2.28 28.44
C ASP A 44 -25.46 -1.74 29.70
N VAL A 45 -25.42 -2.57 30.74
CA VAL A 45 -24.80 -2.22 32.01
C VAL A 45 -23.31 -1.93 31.77
N ASN A 46 -22.64 -2.68 30.90
CA ASN A 46 -21.24 -2.44 30.56
C ASN A 46 -21.03 -1.11 29.81
N LEU A 47 -21.85 -0.78 28.81
CA LEU A 47 -21.73 0.49 28.06
C LEU A 47 -22.01 1.71 28.97
N GLN A 48 -23.02 1.62 29.82
CA GLN A 48 -23.32 2.67 30.80
C GLN A 48 -22.17 2.88 31.79
N TYR A 49 -21.56 1.79 32.26
CA TYR A 49 -20.41 1.87 33.15
C TYR A 49 -19.17 2.47 32.44
N GLU A 50 -18.86 2.00 31.23
CA GLU A 50 -17.71 2.46 30.44
C GLU A 50 -17.79 3.95 30.09
N SER A 51 -18.99 4.42 29.69
CA SER A 51 -19.23 5.84 29.39
C SER A 51 -19.02 6.76 30.61
N GLN A 52 -19.47 6.34 31.78
CA GLN A 52 -19.29 7.08 33.01
C GLN A 52 -17.82 7.08 33.45
N LEU A 53 -17.12 5.96 33.30
CA LEU A 53 -15.69 5.88 33.57
C LEU A 53 -14.90 6.83 32.68
N ALA A 54 -15.19 6.84 31.37
CA ALA A 54 -14.53 7.73 30.42
C ALA A 54 -14.78 9.20 30.77
N VAL A 55 -16.03 9.59 31.04
CA VAL A 55 -16.34 10.97 31.41
C VAL A 55 -15.74 11.36 32.76
N ASN A 56 -15.72 10.46 33.74
CA ASN A 56 -15.09 10.73 35.04
C ASN A 56 -13.58 10.95 34.90
N GLN A 57 -12.90 10.14 34.09
CA GLN A 57 -11.48 10.35 33.79
C GLN A 57 -11.24 11.70 33.10
N ILE A 58 -12.07 12.09 32.13
CA ILE A 58 -11.99 13.43 31.50
C ILE A 58 -12.24 14.53 32.53
N LYS A 59 -13.25 14.35 33.38
CA LYS A 59 -13.61 15.29 34.43
C LYS A 59 -12.45 15.52 35.39
N ASP A 60 -11.79 14.47 35.84
CA ASP A 60 -10.65 14.59 36.76
C ASP A 60 -9.48 15.36 36.13
N MET A 61 -9.26 15.19 34.81
CA MET A 61 -8.25 15.98 34.09
C MET A 61 -8.65 17.45 33.90
N VAL A 62 -9.92 17.72 33.61
CA VAL A 62 -10.44 19.07 33.29
C VAL A 62 -10.59 19.94 34.55
N ILE A 63 -11.04 19.37 35.67
CA ILE A 63 -11.35 20.11 36.91
C ILE A 63 -10.16 20.91 37.41
N ASP A 64 -8.98 20.29 37.40
CA ASP A 64 -7.76 20.87 37.97
C ASP A 64 -6.90 21.61 36.93
N SER A 65 -7.45 21.84 35.73
CA SER A 65 -6.82 22.66 34.70
C SER A 65 -6.41 24.03 35.26
N ASN A 66 -5.24 24.53 34.87
CA ASN A 66 -4.70 25.76 35.46
C ASN A 66 -4.21 26.82 34.45
N GLN A 67 -4.03 26.48 33.17
CA GLN A 67 -3.66 27.45 32.14
C GLN A 67 -4.77 27.67 31.13
N SER A 68 -5.15 26.63 30.40
CA SER A 68 -6.14 26.72 29.31
C SER A 68 -6.74 25.37 28.98
N ILE A 69 -7.93 25.39 28.39
CA ILE A 69 -8.53 24.23 27.74
C ILE A 69 -8.76 24.59 26.28
N ALA A 70 -8.36 23.72 25.38
CA ALA A 70 -8.51 23.94 23.95
C ALA A 70 -9.16 22.75 23.26
N TYR A 71 -10.08 23.03 22.35
CA TYR A 71 -10.85 22.01 21.63
C TYR A 71 -10.64 22.16 20.14
N TYR A 72 -10.23 21.07 19.49
CA TYR A 72 -9.79 21.05 18.11
C TYR A 72 -10.54 20.01 17.28
N GLY A 73 -10.77 20.36 16.03
CA GLY A 73 -11.22 19.48 14.96
C GLY A 73 -10.15 19.43 13.87
N MET A 74 -10.06 18.30 13.18
CA MET A 74 -9.14 18.17 12.07
C MET A 74 -9.79 18.66 10.77
N SER A 75 -9.19 19.68 10.14
CA SER A 75 -9.60 20.22 8.84
C SER A 75 -9.13 19.32 7.68
N ALA A 76 -9.77 19.44 6.52
CA ALA A 76 -9.49 18.67 5.30
C ALA A 76 -8.01 18.67 4.89
N ASP A 77 -7.26 19.74 5.19
CA ASP A 77 -5.82 19.85 4.96
C ASP A 77 -4.96 19.18 6.05
N ASN A 78 -5.53 18.30 6.88
CA ASN A 78 -4.89 17.62 7.99
C ASN A 78 -4.27 18.59 9.03
N LYS A 79 -4.90 19.75 9.24
CA LYS A 79 -4.52 20.77 10.24
C LYS A 79 -5.51 20.79 11.39
N LEU A 80 -5.02 20.98 12.61
CA LEU A 80 -5.87 21.20 13.79
C LEU A 80 -6.40 22.63 13.76
N VAL A 81 -7.72 22.77 13.89
CA VAL A 81 -8.42 24.06 13.97
C VAL A 81 -9.16 24.12 15.28
N ALA A 82 -8.93 25.19 16.06
CA ALA A 82 -9.57 25.39 17.34
C ALA A 82 -11.03 25.86 17.16
N GLY A 83 -11.92 25.41 18.02
CA GLY A 83 -13.31 25.83 18.08
C GLY A 83 -13.82 25.82 19.51
N LEU A 84 -14.85 26.61 19.79
CA LEU A 84 -15.48 26.63 21.11
C LEU A 84 -16.46 25.46 21.29
N ASP A 85 -16.99 24.92 20.20
CA ASP A 85 -17.91 23.79 20.18
C ASP A 85 -17.83 23.04 18.84
N ASP A 86 -18.66 22.02 18.66
CA ASP A 86 -18.76 21.25 17.42
C ASP A 86 -19.20 22.07 16.20
N ASN A 87 -19.93 23.17 16.36
CA ASN A 87 -20.40 24.01 15.25
C ASN A 87 -19.24 24.84 14.68
N ALA A 88 -18.28 25.21 15.53
CA ALA A 88 -17.11 25.98 15.16
C ALA A 88 -15.97 25.13 14.56
N LEU A 89 -16.07 23.80 14.57
CA LEU A 89 -15.01 22.91 14.10
C LEU A 89 -15.19 22.45 12.65
N PRO A 90 -14.11 22.36 11.85
CA PRO A 90 -14.15 21.60 10.61
C PRO A 90 -14.21 20.10 10.95
N LEU A 91 -15.18 19.40 10.37
CA LEU A 91 -15.52 18.04 10.81
C LEU A 91 -15.09 16.93 9.85
N GLN A 92 -14.36 17.18 8.74
CA GLN A 92 -14.13 16.11 7.76
C GLN A 92 -12.73 16.14 7.12
N VAL A 93 -12.02 15.02 7.24
CA VAL A 93 -10.81 14.67 6.48
C VAL A 93 -11.01 13.31 5.86
N ASP A 94 -11.23 13.18 4.55
CA ASP A 94 -11.29 11.87 3.86
C ASP A 94 -12.27 10.86 4.53
N GLY A 95 -13.42 11.33 5.02
CA GLY A 95 -14.39 10.52 5.78
C GLY A 95 -13.93 10.10 7.18
N LYS A 96 -12.84 10.66 7.68
CA LYS A 96 -12.29 10.51 9.03
C LYS A 96 -12.54 11.77 9.85
N ILE A 97 -13.25 11.62 10.96
CA ILE A 97 -13.46 12.70 11.92
C ILE A 97 -12.57 12.43 13.13
N ILE A 98 -11.63 13.36 13.36
CA ILE A 98 -10.77 13.38 14.54
C ILE A 98 -11.03 14.65 15.31
N LYS A 99 -11.33 14.50 16.59
CA LYS A 99 -11.51 15.60 17.53
C LYS A 99 -10.51 15.45 18.67
N LYS A 100 -9.97 16.56 19.16
CA LYS A 100 -8.99 16.58 20.25
C LYS A 100 -9.35 17.62 21.29
N LEU A 101 -9.32 17.23 22.55
CA LEU A 101 -9.41 18.14 23.70
C LEU A 101 -8.06 18.17 24.39
N TYR A 102 -7.45 19.36 24.46
CA TYR A 102 -6.24 19.62 25.23
C TYR A 102 -6.58 20.30 26.54
N VAL A 103 -5.98 19.83 27.61
CA VAL A 103 -6.03 20.44 28.94
C VAL A 103 -4.63 20.82 29.35
N TYR A 104 -4.34 22.11 29.39
CA TYR A 104 -3.02 22.65 29.68
C TYR A 104 -2.90 23.00 31.17
N ASN A 105 -1.86 22.45 31.81
CA ASN A 105 -1.43 22.79 33.16
C ASN A 105 -0.02 23.37 33.15
N THR A 106 0.44 23.91 34.28
CA THR A 106 1.76 24.57 34.41
C THR A 106 2.93 23.67 33.97
N ASP A 107 2.95 22.42 34.42
CA ASP A 107 4.08 21.51 34.20
C ASP A 107 3.73 20.34 33.26
N LYS A 108 2.44 20.14 32.98
CA LYS A 108 1.91 18.99 32.24
C LYS A 108 0.76 19.42 31.33
N ALA A 109 0.50 18.65 30.29
CA ALA A 109 -0.74 18.75 29.53
C ALA A 109 -1.32 17.38 29.23
N TYR A 110 -2.62 17.33 29.02
CA TYR A 110 -3.33 16.10 28.68
C TYR A 110 -4.05 16.27 27.35
N SER A 111 -3.98 15.27 26.47
CA SER A 111 -4.79 15.24 25.25
C SER A 111 -5.74 14.06 25.25
N ILE A 112 -7.00 14.34 24.95
CA ILE A 112 -8.02 13.35 24.71
C ILE A 112 -8.35 13.38 23.22
N THR A 113 -8.06 12.29 22.50
CA THR A 113 -8.26 12.17 21.06
C THR A 113 -9.39 11.20 20.78
N TRP A 114 -10.40 11.62 20.04
CA TRP A 114 -11.46 10.76 19.54
C TRP A 114 -11.31 10.52 18.05
N GLU A 115 -11.37 9.25 17.63
CA GLU A 115 -11.37 8.84 16.23
C GLU A 115 -12.70 8.17 15.86
N GLN A 116 -13.52 8.82 15.02
CA GLN A 116 -14.85 8.31 14.68
C GLN A 116 -14.83 6.94 13.99
N GLN A 117 -13.89 6.72 13.07
CA GLN A 117 -13.83 5.48 12.28
C GLN A 117 -13.54 4.24 13.15
N LYS A 118 -12.75 4.41 14.20
CA LYS A 118 -12.43 3.33 15.15
C LYS A 118 -13.46 3.22 16.27
N GLN A 119 -14.25 4.28 16.49
CA GLN A 119 -15.11 4.45 17.66
C GLN A 119 -14.32 4.31 18.97
N GLU A 120 -13.13 4.91 19.00
CA GLU A 120 -12.19 4.79 20.12
C GLU A 120 -11.80 6.17 20.64
N LEU A 121 -11.65 6.26 21.96
CA LEU A 121 -11.12 7.41 22.66
C LEU A 121 -9.75 7.08 23.21
N TYR A 122 -8.79 7.96 22.99
CA TYR A 122 -7.42 7.82 23.41
C TYR A 122 -7.01 8.94 24.34
N TYR A 123 -6.06 8.64 25.22
CA TYR A 123 -5.47 9.54 26.19
C TYR A 123 -3.95 9.63 25.96
N ARG A 124 -3.37 10.81 26.16
CA ARG A 124 -1.92 11.00 26.21
C ARG A 124 -1.55 12.10 27.20
N GLU A 125 -0.48 11.87 27.96
CA GLU A 125 0.15 12.86 28.83
C GLU A 125 1.35 13.52 28.14
N TYR A 126 1.54 14.82 28.39
CA TYR A 126 2.69 15.61 27.94
C TYR A 126 3.35 16.27 29.13
N GLU A 127 4.67 16.36 29.09
CA GLU A 127 5.48 17.19 29.97
C GLU A 127 5.91 18.46 29.24
N VAL A 128 5.98 19.58 29.97
CA VAL A 128 6.47 20.84 29.42
C VAL A 128 8.00 20.83 29.49
N ASP A 129 8.65 20.85 28.33
CA ASP A 129 10.11 20.90 28.29
C ASP A 129 10.64 22.20 28.91
N ALA A 130 11.56 22.09 29.86
CA ALA A 130 12.05 23.23 30.62
C ALA A 130 12.83 24.25 29.75
N ALA A 131 13.47 23.79 28.67
CA ALA A 131 14.35 24.57 27.80
C ALA A 131 13.60 25.18 26.61
N THR A 132 12.76 24.41 25.92
CA THR A 132 12.02 24.87 24.74
C THR A 132 10.62 25.41 25.09
N LYS A 133 10.13 25.13 26.31
CA LYS A 133 8.77 25.47 26.76
C LYS A 133 7.66 24.85 25.90
N SER A 134 7.97 23.80 25.12
CA SER A 134 7.01 23.07 24.30
C SER A 134 6.52 21.81 24.98
N LEU A 135 5.35 21.31 24.60
CA LEU A 135 4.88 19.99 25.02
C LEU A 135 5.67 18.85 24.37
N GLN A 136 6.16 17.94 25.21
CA GLN A 136 6.78 16.67 24.80
C GLN A 136 5.94 15.49 25.30
N PRO A 137 5.70 14.47 24.48
CA PRO A 137 4.92 13.32 24.90
C PRO A 137 5.65 12.58 26.03
N ALA A 138 5.02 12.53 27.21
CA ALA A 138 5.55 11.80 28.37
C ALA A 138 5.19 10.31 28.30
N THR A 139 4.05 10.00 27.67
CA THR A 139 3.58 8.64 27.44
C THR A 139 3.21 8.43 25.99
N ASP A 140 3.21 7.16 25.57
CA ASP A 140 2.51 6.76 24.35
C ASP A 140 1.00 7.02 24.48
N GLU A 141 0.30 7.00 23.36
CA GLU A 141 -1.15 7.12 23.32
C GLU A 141 -1.81 5.83 23.84
N VAL A 142 -2.63 5.97 24.87
CA VAL A 142 -3.29 4.86 25.57
C VAL A 142 -4.78 4.86 25.23
N LEU A 143 -5.32 3.69 24.90
CA LEU A 143 -6.75 3.53 24.69
C LEU A 143 -7.51 3.70 26.00
N MET A 144 -8.46 4.63 26.01
CA MET A 144 -9.23 5.02 27.19
C MET A 144 -10.62 4.38 27.20
N ALA A 145 -11.31 4.35 26.05
CA ALA A 145 -12.63 3.75 25.93
C ALA A 145 -12.89 3.28 24.49
N LYS A 146 -13.68 2.22 24.34
CA LYS A 146 -14.16 1.70 23.06
C LYS A 146 -15.64 2.03 22.86
N HIS A 147 -16.12 1.78 21.65
CA HIS A 147 -17.52 1.97 21.28
C HIS A 147 -17.98 3.42 21.38
N ILE A 148 -17.08 4.40 21.32
CA ILE A 148 -17.40 5.83 21.35
C ILE A 148 -17.82 6.28 19.95
N SER A 149 -19.13 6.34 19.70
CA SER A 149 -19.71 6.82 18.43
C SER A 149 -19.70 8.34 18.28
N GLY A 150 -19.51 9.08 19.37
CA GLY A 150 -19.42 10.55 19.34
C GLY A 150 -18.69 11.13 20.54
N PHE A 151 -17.92 12.18 20.31
CA PHE A 151 -17.30 12.99 21.34
C PHE A 151 -17.51 14.46 21.03
N SER A 152 -17.87 15.26 22.04
CA SER A 152 -17.92 16.71 21.92
C SER A 152 -17.57 17.40 23.23
N ALA A 153 -16.87 18.53 23.11
CA ALA A 153 -16.61 19.47 24.18
C ALA A 153 -17.20 20.83 23.81
N ASP A 154 -17.74 21.52 24.80
CA ASP A 154 -18.31 22.86 24.66
C ASP A 154 -17.67 23.77 25.72
N LEU A 155 -16.96 24.77 25.21
CA LEU A 155 -16.16 25.74 25.95
C LEU A 155 -16.83 27.13 26.00
N ASN A 156 -18.05 27.30 25.46
CA ASN A 156 -18.69 28.61 25.35
C ASN A 156 -18.89 29.32 26.71
N ASN A 157 -19.05 28.54 27.79
CA ASN A 157 -19.25 29.06 29.15
C ASN A 157 -17.98 28.93 30.02
N LEU A 158 -16.81 28.69 29.41
CA LEU A 158 -15.55 28.53 30.12
C LEU A 158 -15.10 29.88 30.71
N ASP A 159 -15.04 30.92 29.89
CA ASP A 159 -14.56 32.25 30.32
C ASP A 159 -15.56 32.95 31.27
N SER A 160 -16.86 32.71 31.12
CA SER A 160 -17.91 33.35 31.94
C SER A 160 -18.16 32.64 33.26
N ASP A 161 -18.41 31.33 33.20
CA ASP A 161 -18.94 30.55 34.32
C ASP A 161 -17.99 29.44 34.78
N LYS A 162 -16.82 29.31 34.14
CA LYS A 162 -15.84 28.24 34.40
C LYS A 162 -16.44 26.85 34.21
N ILE A 163 -17.35 26.73 33.23
CA ILE A 163 -18.04 25.48 32.94
C ILE A 163 -17.61 24.96 31.58
N VAL A 164 -17.14 23.72 31.55
CA VAL A 164 -16.94 22.93 30.33
C VAL A 164 -17.99 21.83 30.28
N ARG A 165 -18.70 21.71 29.17
CA ARG A 165 -19.66 20.62 28.96
C ARG A 165 -19.05 19.55 28.05
N ILE A 166 -18.92 18.34 28.57
CA ILE A 166 -18.41 17.19 27.84
C ILE A 166 -19.57 16.24 27.55
N ARG A 167 -19.67 15.79 26.30
CA ARG A 167 -20.63 14.77 25.86
C ARG A 167 -19.90 13.64 25.15
N VAL A 168 -20.22 12.42 25.55
CA VAL A 168 -19.69 11.18 24.97
C VAL A 168 -20.87 10.27 24.62
N ASN A 169 -20.93 9.87 23.36
CA ASN A 169 -21.92 8.94 22.82
C ASN A 169 -21.27 7.60 22.58
N LEU A 170 -21.91 6.54 23.05
CA LEU A 170 -21.49 5.16 22.88
C LEU A 170 -22.49 4.40 22.02
N GLU A 171 -22.00 3.50 21.18
CA GLU A 171 -22.82 2.64 20.34
C GLU A 171 -22.21 1.24 20.23
N SER A 172 -23.01 0.21 20.53
CA SER A 172 -22.62 -1.19 20.30
C SER A 172 -23.85 -2.01 19.92
N GLY A 173 -23.92 -2.42 18.66
CA GLY A 173 -25.11 -3.06 18.08
C GLY A 173 -26.26 -2.05 17.96
N ASP A 174 -27.47 -2.45 18.32
CA ASP A 174 -28.67 -1.59 18.22
C ASP A 174 -28.83 -0.60 19.39
N LYS A 175 -27.78 -0.38 20.18
CA LYS A 175 -27.89 0.33 21.46
C LYS A 175 -26.94 1.51 21.53
N THR A 176 -27.52 2.64 21.89
CA THR A 176 -26.83 3.91 22.04
C THR A 176 -26.97 4.41 23.48
N TYR A 177 -25.92 5.06 23.98
CA TYR A 177 -25.94 5.71 25.29
C TYR A 177 -25.20 7.04 25.20
N GLU A 178 -25.76 8.08 25.82
CA GLU A 178 -25.14 9.41 25.91
C GLU A 178 -24.80 9.71 27.36
N ALA A 179 -23.55 10.07 27.62
CA ALA A 179 -23.09 10.63 28.88
C ALA A 179 -22.75 12.12 28.69
N SER A 180 -23.45 12.99 29.40
CA SER A 180 -23.30 14.45 29.31
C SER A 180 -23.05 15.04 30.70
N HIS A 181 -21.94 15.75 30.88
CA HIS A 181 -21.58 16.35 32.17
C HIS A 181 -21.11 17.79 32.00
N ASN A 182 -21.64 18.66 32.86
CA ASN A 182 -21.10 20.00 33.09
C ASN A 182 -20.03 19.90 34.18
N ILE A 183 -18.82 20.29 33.83
CA ILE A 183 -17.66 20.27 34.71
C ILE A 183 -17.35 21.72 35.07
N THR A 184 -17.48 22.06 36.35
CA THR A 184 -17.04 23.36 36.87
C THR A 184 -15.58 23.27 37.26
N LEU A 185 -14.75 24.16 36.71
CA LEU A 185 -13.33 24.20 36.95
C LEU A 185 -13.00 24.83 38.31
N ARG A 186 -11.85 24.44 38.87
CA ARG A 186 -11.32 25.02 40.11
C ARG A 186 -10.64 26.37 39.86
N ASN A 187 -9.91 26.50 38.76
CA ASN A 187 -9.15 27.71 38.42
C ASN A 187 -9.83 28.51 37.31
N ASP A 188 -9.38 29.76 37.15
CA ASP A 188 -9.71 30.58 35.99
C ASP A 188 -8.78 30.20 34.84
N VAL A 189 -9.35 29.72 33.74
CA VAL A 189 -8.58 29.32 32.55
C VAL A 189 -9.32 29.80 31.32
N GLY A 190 -8.58 30.23 30.30
CA GLY A 190 -9.19 30.67 29.05
C GLY A 190 -9.38 29.55 28.03
N ALA A 191 -10.37 29.71 27.15
CA ALA A 191 -10.61 28.81 26.03
C ALA A 191 -9.63 29.04 24.86
N ASN A 192 -9.07 27.96 24.30
CA ASN A 192 -8.28 27.98 23.07
C ASN A 192 -7.11 28.99 23.06
N ILE A 193 -6.48 29.22 24.22
CA ILE A 193 -5.25 30.02 24.29
C ILE A 193 -4.16 29.22 23.57
N ALA A 194 -3.40 29.90 22.72
CA ALA A 194 -2.36 29.25 21.95
C ALA A 194 -1.22 28.78 22.88
N GLU A 195 -0.63 27.61 22.60
CA GLU A 195 0.42 27.00 23.44
C GLU A 195 1.60 27.95 23.70
N ASN A 196 1.94 28.76 22.70
CA ASN A 196 2.96 29.80 22.76
C ASN A 196 2.68 30.90 23.80
N GLU A 197 1.41 31.26 23.98
CA GLU A 197 0.97 32.23 24.99
C GLU A 197 0.91 31.61 26.40
N ILE A 198 0.63 30.30 26.49
CA ILE A 198 0.54 29.57 27.76
C ILE A 198 1.91 29.36 28.39
N TYR A 199 2.86 28.77 27.64
CA TYR A 199 4.17 28.40 28.17
C TYR A 199 5.27 29.43 27.90
N GLY A 200 4.91 30.58 27.30
CA GLY A 200 5.87 31.60 26.90
C GLY A 200 6.80 31.13 25.79
N VAL A 201 6.33 30.20 24.97
CA VAL A 201 7.05 29.71 23.80
C VAL A 201 7.16 30.90 22.85
N THR A 202 8.38 31.42 22.64
CA THR A 202 8.59 32.14 21.37
C THR A 202 8.34 31.07 20.32
N PRO A 203 7.35 31.19 19.42
CA PRO A 203 7.10 30.13 18.46
C PRO A 203 8.44 29.84 17.80
N ALA A 204 8.97 28.64 18.03
CA ALA A 204 10.03 28.14 17.19
C ALA A 204 9.43 28.28 15.80
N ALA A 205 10.04 29.13 14.96
CA ALA A 205 9.55 29.40 13.63
C ALA A 205 9.13 28.05 13.05
N PRO A 206 7.87 27.91 12.58
CA PRO A 206 7.30 26.61 12.24
C PRO A 206 8.36 25.85 11.47
N GLU A 207 8.71 24.63 11.91
CA GLU A 207 9.72 23.84 11.23
C GLU A 207 9.37 23.90 9.75
N ALA A 208 10.24 24.53 8.96
CA ALA A 208 9.93 24.80 7.57
C ALA A 208 9.48 23.48 6.94
N ASP A 209 8.37 23.52 6.21
CA ASP A 209 7.86 22.39 5.47
C ASP A 209 9.01 21.81 4.62
N LYS A 210 9.49 20.63 4.99
CA LYS A 210 10.62 19.99 4.33
C LYS A 210 10.22 18.63 3.82
N ILE A 211 10.48 18.42 2.54
CA ILE A 211 10.40 17.11 1.92
C ILE A 211 11.77 16.44 2.10
N LYS A 212 11.76 15.14 2.38
CA LYS A 212 12.97 14.34 2.54
C LYS A 212 13.42 13.78 1.19
N SER A 213 12.50 13.16 0.46
CA SER A 213 12.78 12.48 -0.81
C SER A 213 11.50 12.17 -1.58
N ILE A 214 11.64 11.95 -2.89
CA ILE A 214 10.58 11.44 -3.76
C ILE A 214 11.08 10.15 -4.39
N THR A 215 10.28 9.09 -4.35
CA THR A 215 10.53 7.84 -5.08
C THR A 215 9.45 7.63 -6.14
N VAL A 216 9.85 7.18 -7.33
CA VAL A 216 8.96 6.95 -8.47
C VAL A 216 8.86 5.46 -8.75
N SER A 217 7.63 4.97 -8.96
CA SER A 217 7.35 3.57 -9.27
C SER A 217 6.51 3.46 -10.55
N PRO A 218 6.81 2.51 -11.45
CA PRO A 218 7.96 1.58 -11.40
C PRO A 218 9.30 2.30 -11.61
N GLU A 219 10.38 1.80 -11.01
CA GLU A 219 11.73 2.38 -11.14
C GLU A 219 12.30 2.23 -12.56
N MET A 220 11.98 1.10 -13.21
CA MET A 220 12.43 0.79 -14.56
C MET A 220 11.35 0.07 -15.37
N THR A 221 11.15 0.50 -16.61
CA THR A 221 10.21 -0.12 -17.56
C THR A 221 10.88 -0.26 -18.93
N TYR A 222 10.59 -1.35 -19.63
CA TYR A 222 11.06 -1.58 -21.00
C TYR A 222 9.92 -1.36 -21.99
N TRP A 223 10.24 -0.73 -23.12
CA TRP A 223 9.29 -0.51 -24.20
C TRP A 223 9.85 -0.97 -25.53
N ILE A 224 9.00 -1.60 -26.35
CA ILE A 224 9.37 -2.03 -27.69
C ILE A 224 9.14 -0.88 -28.66
N ASN A 225 10.18 -0.51 -29.41
CA ASN A 225 10.07 0.52 -30.43
C ASN A 225 9.09 0.09 -31.53
N GLY A 226 8.17 0.99 -31.90
CA GLY A 226 7.15 0.78 -32.94
C GLY A 226 5.77 0.43 -32.38
N THR A 227 5.65 0.13 -31.08
CA THR A 227 4.35 -0.04 -30.40
C THR A 227 3.91 1.25 -29.70
N GLU A 228 2.63 1.56 -29.81
CA GLU A 228 2.00 2.69 -29.12
C GLU A 228 1.41 2.24 -27.78
N GLY A 229 1.36 3.15 -26.80
CA GLY A 229 0.74 2.86 -25.52
C GLY A 229 1.12 3.84 -24.42
N THR A 230 0.83 3.47 -23.19
CA THR A 230 1.00 4.33 -22.03
C THR A 230 1.58 3.57 -20.85
N VAL A 231 2.39 4.26 -20.04
CA VAL A 231 2.93 3.77 -18.77
C VAL A 231 2.53 4.76 -17.68
N GLU A 232 1.89 4.26 -16.63
CA GLU A 232 1.51 5.07 -15.48
C GLU A 232 2.61 5.03 -14.42
N PHE A 233 3.02 6.20 -13.95
CA PHE A 233 3.99 6.35 -12.87
C PHE A 233 3.32 6.93 -11.63
N THR A 234 3.74 6.44 -10.46
CA THR A 234 3.30 6.94 -9.16
C THR A 234 4.50 7.48 -8.38
N ALA A 235 4.30 8.57 -7.64
CA ALA A 235 5.32 9.16 -6.81
C ALA A 235 4.96 9.01 -5.33
N LYS A 236 5.89 8.54 -4.51
CA LYS A 236 5.78 8.52 -3.05
C LYS A 236 6.68 9.61 -2.47
N VAL A 237 6.06 10.58 -1.79
CA VAL A 237 6.76 11.70 -1.15
C VAL A 237 6.96 11.40 0.33
N GLU A 238 8.22 11.36 0.78
CA GLU A 238 8.59 11.26 2.19
C GLU A 238 8.77 12.66 2.78
N VAL A 239 8.13 12.93 3.91
CA VAL A 239 8.18 14.22 4.61
C VAL A 239 9.26 14.15 5.70
N ALA A 240 10.11 15.18 5.77
CA ALA A 240 11.13 15.31 6.81
C ALA A 240 10.58 16.02 8.04
N SER A 241 9.83 17.10 7.85
CA SER A 241 9.21 17.92 8.91
C SER A 241 8.00 18.69 8.39
N GLY A 242 7.09 19.06 9.29
CA GLY A 242 5.90 19.84 8.96
C GLY A 242 4.82 19.03 8.24
N SER A 243 3.97 19.75 7.50
CA SER A 243 2.87 19.18 6.70
C SER A 243 2.90 19.73 5.26
N PRO A 244 4.03 19.61 4.52
CA PRO A 244 4.11 20.06 3.14
C PRO A 244 3.07 19.34 2.26
N SER A 245 2.55 20.06 1.27
CA SER A 245 1.88 19.44 0.12
C SER A 245 2.76 18.35 -0.47
N LYS A 246 2.15 17.18 -0.68
CA LYS A 246 2.78 16.03 -1.34
C LYS A 246 2.55 16.03 -2.85
N ALA A 247 2.06 17.14 -3.40
CA ALA A 247 1.85 17.30 -4.83
C ALA A 247 3.19 17.33 -5.58
N VAL A 248 3.21 16.67 -6.73
CA VAL A 248 4.37 16.63 -7.64
C VAL A 248 3.95 17.05 -9.04
N THR A 249 4.88 17.62 -9.79
CA THR A 249 4.77 17.86 -11.23
C THR A 249 5.60 16.85 -11.98
N TRP A 250 5.10 16.41 -13.13
CA TRP A 250 5.74 15.37 -13.93
C TRP A 250 6.37 15.95 -15.20
N SER A 251 7.59 15.52 -15.48
CA SER A 251 8.32 15.85 -16.72
C SER A 251 9.09 14.62 -17.21
N TYR A 252 9.65 14.70 -18.42
CA TYR A 252 10.55 13.68 -18.92
C TYR A 252 11.74 14.31 -19.63
N THR A 253 12.86 13.61 -19.63
CA THR A 253 14.04 13.92 -20.44
C THR A 253 14.41 12.69 -21.23
N ALA A 254 14.69 12.85 -22.52
CA ALA A 254 15.06 11.76 -23.41
C ALA A 254 16.36 12.11 -24.15
N SER A 255 17.14 11.10 -24.47
CA SER A 255 18.38 11.21 -25.23
C SER A 255 18.11 11.41 -26.74
N GLY A 256 17.45 12.52 -27.12
CA GLY A 256 17.13 12.86 -28.50
C GLY A 256 15.80 13.60 -28.67
N ASN A 257 15.51 14.04 -29.91
CA ASN A 257 14.26 14.73 -30.24
C ASN A 257 13.07 13.77 -30.18
N SER A 258 12.34 13.79 -29.07
CA SER A 258 11.30 12.81 -28.76
C SER A 258 9.90 13.33 -29.09
N LEU A 259 9.66 13.61 -30.37
CA LEU A 259 8.38 14.18 -30.84
C LEU A 259 7.17 13.25 -30.59
N SER A 260 7.40 11.97 -30.30
CA SER A 260 6.36 10.97 -30.01
C SER A 260 6.22 10.66 -28.51
N LEU A 261 6.77 11.47 -27.60
CA LEU A 261 6.62 11.28 -26.16
C LEU A 261 5.88 12.46 -25.53
N SER A 262 4.95 12.17 -24.62
CA SER A 262 4.34 13.18 -23.76
C SER A 262 4.11 12.60 -22.37
N VAL A 263 4.32 13.38 -21.32
CA VAL A 263 3.93 13.01 -19.96
C VAL A 263 2.86 13.96 -19.48
N ASN A 264 1.80 13.42 -18.87
CA ASN A 264 0.78 14.23 -18.23
C ASN A 264 1.29 14.74 -16.89
N ASN A 265 1.35 16.07 -16.76
CA ASN A 265 1.88 16.78 -15.60
C ASN A 265 1.10 16.49 -14.29
N GLY A 266 -0.17 16.08 -14.37
CA GLY A 266 -1.03 15.88 -13.19
C GLY A 266 -1.05 14.45 -12.64
N ASN A 267 -0.77 13.43 -13.45
CA ASN A 267 -0.94 12.03 -13.04
C ASN A 267 0.23 11.11 -13.43
N GLY A 268 1.32 11.63 -14.01
CA GLY A 268 2.49 10.83 -14.33
C GLY A 268 2.27 9.82 -15.45
N LEU A 269 1.19 9.94 -16.23
CA LEU A 269 0.94 9.06 -17.37
C LEU A 269 1.87 9.45 -18.53
N LEU A 270 2.85 8.61 -18.84
CA LEU A 270 3.70 8.72 -20.01
C LEU A 270 3.01 8.07 -21.21
N THR A 271 2.80 8.83 -22.27
CA THR A 271 2.29 8.37 -23.57
C THR A 271 3.44 8.22 -24.55
N ILE A 272 3.52 7.04 -25.15
CA ILE A 272 4.50 6.68 -26.16
C ILE A 272 3.74 6.51 -27.48
N GLY A 273 3.93 7.48 -28.38
CA GLY A 273 3.36 7.49 -29.71
C GLY A 273 4.14 6.65 -30.71
N LYS A 274 3.76 6.75 -31.98
CA LYS A 274 4.33 5.93 -33.06
C LYS A 274 5.82 6.22 -33.27
N ASN A 275 6.60 5.14 -33.42
CA ASN A 275 8.04 5.17 -33.72
C ASN A 275 8.85 6.08 -32.78
N PRO A 276 8.84 5.83 -31.45
CA PRO A 276 9.68 6.59 -30.53
C PRO A 276 11.16 6.40 -30.88
N GLN A 277 12.02 7.37 -30.56
CA GLN A 277 13.45 7.17 -30.71
C GLN A 277 13.93 6.13 -29.67
N ALA A 278 14.78 5.18 -30.08
CA ALA A 278 15.37 4.23 -29.15
C ALA A 278 16.39 4.92 -28.23
N GLY A 279 16.42 4.50 -26.97
CA GLY A 279 17.26 5.10 -25.94
C GLY A 279 16.58 5.13 -24.58
N GLU A 280 17.22 5.83 -23.65
CA GLU A 280 16.72 6.00 -22.29
C GLU A 280 15.90 7.29 -22.19
N VAL A 281 14.74 7.15 -21.55
CA VAL A 281 13.84 8.23 -21.16
C VAL A 281 13.77 8.26 -19.64
N LYS A 282 14.17 9.37 -19.03
CA LYS A 282 14.02 9.59 -17.59
C LYS A 282 12.73 10.34 -17.32
N VAL A 283 11.82 9.72 -16.58
CA VAL A 283 10.58 10.34 -16.09
C VAL A 283 10.87 10.92 -14.71
N CYS A 284 10.55 12.19 -14.52
CA CYS A 284 10.91 12.96 -13.34
C CYS A 284 9.65 13.43 -12.60
N ALA A 285 9.55 13.10 -11.31
CA ALA A 285 8.56 13.68 -10.41
C ALA A 285 9.24 14.76 -9.55
N THR A 286 8.78 16.00 -9.65
CA THR A 286 9.37 17.17 -8.97
C THR A 286 8.39 17.71 -7.94
N SER A 287 8.83 17.96 -6.72
CA SER A 287 7.96 18.56 -5.70
C SER A 287 7.49 19.95 -6.11
N VAL A 288 6.21 20.25 -5.86
CA VAL A 288 5.63 21.58 -6.06
C VAL A 288 6.18 22.60 -5.04
N ILE A 289 6.51 22.15 -3.83
CA ILE A 289 6.98 23.02 -2.73
C ILE A 289 8.49 23.23 -2.78
N ASP A 290 9.25 22.20 -3.15
CA ASP A 290 10.70 22.26 -3.24
C ASP A 290 11.19 21.63 -4.55
N PRO A 291 11.31 22.43 -5.63
CA PRO A 291 11.72 21.92 -6.94
C PRO A 291 13.14 21.33 -6.99
N THR A 292 13.94 21.48 -5.93
CA THR A 292 15.27 20.85 -5.86
C THR A 292 15.19 19.36 -5.54
N ILE A 293 14.05 18.89 -5.02
CA ILE A 293 13.81 17.49 -4.68
C ILE A 293 13.05 16.82 -5.81
N MET A 294 13.68 15.80 -6.39
CA MET A 294 13.14 15.04 -7.51
C MET A 294 13.31 13.54 -7.28
N GLY A 295 12.36 12.76 -7.80
CA GLY A 295 12.47 11.32 -7.98
C GLY A 295 12.49 10.98 -9.46
N TYR A 296 13.13 9.85 -9.82
CA TYR A 296 13.29 9.43 -11.21
C TYR A 296 12.88 7.99 -11.43
N ALA A 297 12.34 7.73 -12.61
CA ALA A 297 12.20 6.40 -13.19
C ALA A 297 12.78 6.38 -14.60
N THR A 298 13.22 5.21 -15.05
CA THR A 298 13.84 5.02 -16.36
C THR A 298 12.95 4.17 -17.25
N VAL A 299 12.60 4.69 -18.42
CA VAL A 299 11.99 3.90 -19.50
C VAL A 299 13.05 3.66 -20.56
N VAL A 300 13.36 2.39 -20.79
CA VAL A 300 14.30 1.96 -21.84
C VAL A 300 13.48 1.62 -23.08
N ILE A 301 13.61 2.44 -24.11
CA ILE A 301 12.98 2.18 -25.40
C ILE A 301 13.98 1.41 -26.25
N GLY A 302 13.74 0.10 -26.32
CA GLY A 302 14.58 -0.86 -27.01
C GLY A 302 13.96 -1.33 -28.33
N TYR A 303 14.79 -1.97 -29.11
CA TYR A 303 14.43 -2.60 -30.38
C TYR A 303 14.21 -4.09 -30.15
N ASP A 304 13.12 -4.67 -30.68
CA ASP A 304 12.86 -6.11 -30.56
C ASP A 304 13.72 -6.94 -31.53
N VAL A 305 14.11 -8.14 -31.10
CA VAL A 305 14.87 -9.10 -31.92
C VAL A 305 13.91 -9.77 -32.90
N ALA A 306 13.84 -9.21 -34.10
CA ALA A 306 12.92 -9.68 -35.12
C ALA A 306 13.07 -11.17 -35.46
N ASN A 307 14.28 -11.74 -35.43
CA ASN A 307 14.52 -13.19 -35.59
C ASN A 307 15.86 -13.63 -34.99
N VAL A 308 15.91 -14.86 -34.47
CA VAL A 308 17.17 -15.58 -34.22
C VAL A 308 17.36 -16.57 -35.35
N LEU A 309 18.44 -16.40 -36.10
CA LEU A 309 18.87 -17.26 -37.21
C LEU A 309 19.93 -18.24 -36.70
N ILE A 310 20.03 -19.39 -37.35
CA ILE A 310 20.97 -20.45 -37.00
C ILE A 310 21.83 -20.75 -38.21
N ARG A 311 23.14 -20.70 -38.02
CA ARG A 311 24.13 -21.17 -38.99
C ARG A 311 24.80 -22.41 -38.44
N LYS A 312 24.66 -23.52 -39.15
CA LYS A 312 25.41 -24.74 -38.83
C LYS A 312 26.84 -24.56 -39.32
N THR A 313 27.82 -24.64 -38.42
CA THR A 313 29.23 -24.69 -38.79
C THR A 313 29.51 -26.05 -39.42
N TYR A 314 30.13 -26.08 -40.59
CA TYR A 314 30.57 -27.34 -41.22
C TYR A 314 31.83 -27.87 -40.51
N PRO A 315 32.06 -29.20 -40.52
CA PRO A 315 33.13 -29.85 -39.75
C PRO A 315 34.57 -29.42 -40.12
N ASP A 316 34.75 -28.61 -41.16
CA ASP A 316 36.01 -28.00 -41.58
C ASP A 316 36.30 -26.65 -40.90
N GLY A 317 35.41 -26.14 -40.05
CA GLY A 317 35.63 -24.95 -39.22
C GLY A 317 35.58 -23.63 -40.01
N ASN A 318 35.24 -23.66 -41.30
CA ASN A 318 35.12 -22.46 -42.11
C ASN A 318 33.71 -21.87 -42.05
N LEU A 319 33.64 -20.61 -41.64
CA LEU A 319 32.49 -19.74 -41.74
C LEU A 319 32.48 -19.13 -43.16
N PRO A 320 31.43 -19.26 -43.99
CA PRO A 320 31.36 -18.52 -45.24
C PRO A 320 31.53 -17.01 -45.01
N ASP A 321 32.42 -16.37 -45.79
CA ASP A 321 32.84 -14.97 -45.70
C ASP A 321 31.75 -13.94 -46.06
N GLU A 322 30.59 -14.38 -46.57
CA GLU A 322 29.48 -13.50 -46.93
C GLU A 322 28.37 -13.45 -45.86
N PRO A 323 27.68 -12.30 -45.69
CA PRO A 323 26.51 -12.21 -44.82
C PRO A 323 25.42 -13.18 -45.27
N PHE A 324 24.65 -13.68 -44.29
CA PHE A 324 23.52 -14.60 -44.45
C PHE A 324 22.73 -14.39 -45.76
N LYS A 325 22.81 -15.35 -46.70
CA LYS A 325 21.90 -15.41 -47.86
C LYS A 325 20.58 -16.04 -47.45
N GLU A 326 19.51 -15.71 -48.16
CA GLU A 326 18.16 -16.25 -47.96
C GLU A 326 18.13 -17.79 -47.97
N ASP A 327 19.10 -18.42 -48.63
CA ASP A 327 19.24 -19.87 -48.72
C ASP A 327 19.71 -20.55 -47.41
N ASN A 328 20.09 -19.77 -46.39
CA ASN A 328 20.50 -20.24 -45.06
C ASN A 328 19.34 -20.30 -44.04
N TYR A 329 18.09 -20.04 -44.46
CA TYR A 329 16.94 -20.33 -43.61
C TYR A 329 16.84 -21.85 -43.36
N PRO A 330 16.41 -22.28 -42.15
CA PRO A 330 16.15 -23.69 -41.90
C PRO A 330 15.23 -24.25 -42.97
N LYS A 331 15.67 -25.33 -43.60
CA LYS A 331 14.80 -26.10 -44.47
C LYS A 331 13.80 -26.85 -43.59
N PRO A 332 12.60 -27.19 -44.07
CA PRO A 332 11.62 -27.94 -43.27
C PRO A 332 12.18 -29.24 -42.64
N GLN A 333 13.20 -29.83 -43.28
CA GLN A 333 13.92 -31.01 -42.79
C GLN A 333 14.75 -30.76 -41.50
N ASP A 334 15.14 -29.52 -41.23
CA ASP A 334 15.95 -29.10 -40.08
C ASP A 334 15.10 -28.83 -38.82
N LEU A 335 13.78 -29.04 -38.91
CA LEU A 335 12.79 -28.79 -37.85
C LEU A 335 12.06 -30.08 -37.45
N ASN A 336 11.56 -30.20 -36.21
CA ASN A 336 10.54 -31.23 -35.86
C ASN A 336 9.16 -30.79 -36.26
N ASN A 337 8.23 -31.73 -36.11
CA ASN A 337 6.80 -31.53 -36.01
C ASN A 337 6.37 -30.41 -35.02
N ASN A 338 7.22 -30.04 -34.05
CA ASN A 338 6.98 -28.94 -33.11
C ASN A 338 7.67 -27.63 -33.52
N ASN A 339 8.26 -27.56 -34.72
CA ASN A 339 8.98 -26.42 -35.28
C ASN A 339 10.25 -25.99 -34.49
N ASN A 340 10.80 -26.89 -33.66
CA ASN A 340 12.11 -26.72 -33.02
C ASN A 340 13.21 -27.26 -33.93
N PHE A 341 14.39 -26.65 -33.83
CA PHE A 341 15.55 -27.01 -34.63
C PHE A 341 16.18 -28.32 -34.18
N LYS A 342 16.58 -29.16 -35.15
CA LYS A 342 17.32 -30.40 -34.86
C LYS A 342 18.79 -30.09 -34.60
N VAL A 343 19.30 -30.49 -33.44
CA VAL A 343 20.74 -30.48 -33.12
C VAL A 343 21.16 -31.87 -32.68
N ASN A 344 22.38 -32.30 -33.01
CA ASN A 344 22.86 -33.60 -32.57
C ASN A 344 23.80 -33.48 -31.37
N GLN A 345 24.01 -34.60 -30.67
CA GLN A 345 25.06 -34.71 -29.66
C GLN A 345 26.43 -34.34 -30.26
N SER A 346 27.20 -33.51 -29.54
CA SER A 346 28.50 -32.97 -29.98
C SER A 346 28.45 -32.02 -31.19
N ASP A 347 27.26 -31.61 -31.66
CA ASP A 347 27.20 -30.56 -32.67
C ASP A 347 27.56 -29.21 -32.04
N THR A 348 28.29 -28.41 -32.81
CA THR A 348 28.52 -27.00 -32.52
C THR A 348 27.85 -26.18 -33.63
N ILE A 349 27.02 -25.22 -33.25
CA ILE A 349 26.31 -24.34 -34.17
C ILE A 349 26.51 -22.88 -33.78
N ASP A 350 26.56 -22.01 -34.78
CA ASP A 350 26.65 -20.57 -34.58
C ASP A 350 25.25 -19.96 -34.68
N LEU A 351 24.87 -19.18 -33.68
CA LEU A 351 23.60 -18.49 -33.61
C LEU A 351 23.80 -17.01 -33.95
N GLU A 352 22.85 -16.45 -34.67
CA GLU A 352 22.88 -15.03 -35.03
C GLU A 352 21.54 -14.37 -34.71
N GLY A 353 21.58 -13.28 -33.96
CA GLY A 353 20.40 -12.47 -33.64
C GLY A 353 20.23 -11.37 -34.69
N LYS A 354 19.10 -11.35 -35.40
CA LYS A 354 18.75 -10.27 -36.32
C LYS A 354 17.68 -9.38 -35.70
N VAL A 355 18.02 -8.10 -35.64
CA VAL A 355 17.10 -7.03 -35.27
C VAL A 355 16.60 -6.41 -36.58
N ASN A 356 15.29 -6.44 -36.87
CA ASN A 356 14.73 -5.97 -38.13
C ASN A 356 13.78 -4.80 -37.89
N PHE A 357 13.95 -3.70 -38.63
CA PHE A 357 13.03 -2.57 -38.64
C PHE A 357 12.64 -2.14 -40.05
N THR A 358 11.40 -1.69 -40.18
CA THR A 358 10.93 -0.90 -41.32
C THR A 358 11.61 0.48 -41.26
N GLY A 359 12.50 0.77 -42.22
CA GLY A 359 13.17 2.08 -42.35
C GLY A 359 14.66 2.11 -42.01
N MET A 360 15.29 1.00 -41.59
CA MET A 360 16.74 0.93 -41.43
C MET A 360 17.46 0.73 -42.79
N PRO A 361 18.64 1.35 -43.01
CA PRO A 361 19.53 1.00 -44.12
C PRO A 361 19.89 -0.49 -44.07
N LYS A 362 19.88 -1.17 -45.23
CA LYS A 362 20.13 -2.62 -45.35
C LYS A 362 21.45 -3.09 -44.70
N GLU A 363 22.41 -2.20 -44.54
CA GLU A 363 23.78 -2.44 -44.04
C GLU A 363 23.92 -2.51 -42.50
N THR A 364 22.86 -2.24 -41.72
CA THR A 364 22.96 -2.13 -40.23
C THR A 364 22.18 -3.23 -39.47
N LYS A 365 21.98 -4.38 -40.10
CA LYS A 365 21.02 -5.42 -39.66
C LYS A 365 21.50 -6.37 -38.55
N TYR A 366 22.70 -6.16 -38.05
CA TYR A 366 23.38 -7.05 -37.12
C TYR A 366 23.91 -6.20 -35.97
N GLN A 367 23.32 -6.35 -34.79
CA GLN A 367 23.87 -5.79 -33.55
C GLN A 367 24.20 -6.96 -32.63
N ASP A 368 25.25 -6.77 -31.82
CA ASP A 368 25.63 -7.71 -30.78
C ASP A 368 24.47 -7.90 -29.81
N VAL A 369 24.01 -9.14 -29.69
CA VAL A 369 23.04 -9.60 -28.70
C VAL A 369 23.78 -10.40 -27.64
N ALA A 370 23.34 -10.31 -26.39
CA ALA A 370 23.79 -11.19 -25.33
C ALA A 370 23.07 -12.53 -25.45
N TRP A 371 23.82 -13.61 -25.38
CA TRP A 371 23.31 -14.97 -25.48
C TRP A 371 23.26 -15.65 -24.12
N SER A 372 22.16 -16.35 -23.84
CA SER A 372 22.02 -17.17 -22.63
C SER A 372 21.20 -18.42 -22.92
N ILE A 373 21.38 -19.47 -22.11
CA ILE A 373 20.50 -20.66 -22.12
C ILE A 373 19.50 -20.49 -20.98
N THR A 374 18.21 -20.45 -21.30
CA THR A 374 17.12 -20.31 -20.33
C THR A 374 16.55 -21.66 -19.89
N SER A 375 16.81 -22.72 -20.65
CA SER A 375 16.42 -24.10 -20.32
C SER A 375 17.37 -25.11 -20.97
N GLY A 376 17.77 -26.17 -20.25
CA GLY A 376 18.64 -27.22 -20.75
C GLY A 376 20.14 -26.89 -20.73
N ALA A 377 20.58 -26.04 -19.80
CA ALA A 377 21.99 -25.63 -19.64
C ALA A 377 22.91 -26.79 -19.18
N GLU A 378 22.34 -27.88 -18.67
CA GLU A 378 23.05 -29.12 -18.37
C GLU A 378 23.41 -29.93 -19.64
N TYR A 379 22.76 -29.64 -20.77
CA TYR A 379 22.93 -30.37 -22.03
C TYR A 379 23.74 -29.61 -23.08
N ALA A 380 24.02 -28.33 -22.86
CA ALA A 380 24.74 -27.50 -23.81
C ALA A 380 25.36 -26.27 -23.14
N CYS A 381 26.37 -25.70 -23.78
CA CYS A 381 26.91 -24.39 -23.42
C CYS A 381 26.83 -23.42 -24.60
N ILE A 382 26.70 -22.13 -24.31
CA ILE A 382 26.71 -21.06 -25.30
C ILE A 382 27.78 -20.04 -24.95
N THR A 383 28.54 -19.62 -25.96
CA THR A 383 29.55 -18.57 -25.82
C THR A 383 28.95 -17.17 -26.05
N PRO A 384 29.62 -16.08 -25.61
CA PRO A 384 29.13 -14.71 -25.82
C PRO A 384 28.96 -14.30 -27.29
N ASP A 385 29.68 -14.92 -28.22
CA ASP A 385 29.58 -14.75 -29.67
C ASP A 385 28.46 -15.61 -30.30
N GLY A 386 27.68 -16.33 -29.50
CA GLY A 386 26.50 -17.06 -29.97
C GLY A 386 26.78 -18.50 -30.41
N ARG A 387 27.91 -19.10 -30.01
CA ARG A 387 28.26 -20.47 -30.39
C ARG A 387 27.68 -21.47 -29.39
N LEU A 388 26.64 -22.21 -29.81
CA LEU A 388 26.00 -23.25 -29.01
C LEU A 388 26.68 -24.61 -29.26
N THR A 389 27.17 -25.23 -28.20
CA THR A 389 27.77 -26.58 -28.23
C THR A 389 26.91 -27.53 -27.43
N VAL A 390 26.40 -28.59 -28.07
CA VAL A 390 25.60 -29.63 -27.40
C VAL A 390 26.53 -30.69 -26.84
N ASN A 391 26.34 -31.04 -25.57
CA ASN A 391 27.14 -32.04 -24.88
C ASN A 391 26.97 -33.43 -25.54
N PHE A 392 28.02 -34.26 -25.49
CA PHE A 392 27.98 -35.61 -26.03
C PHE A 392 26.96 -36.51 -25.33
N ASP A 393 26.76 -36.32 -24.03
CA ASP A 393 25.87 -37.08 -23.16
C ASP A 393 24.44 -36.50 -23.06
N ALA A 394 24.13 -35.45 -23.82
CA ALA A 394 22.80 -34.86 -23.84
C ALA A 394 21.73 -35.91 -24.21
N PRO A 395 20.64 -36.08 -23.44
CA PRO A 395 19.61 -37.06 -23.74
C PRO A 395 18.98 -36.80 -25.10
N LEU A 396 18.69 -37.88 -25.84
CA LEU A 396 17.93 -37.76 -27.09
C LEU A 396 16.54 -37.16 -26.79
N TYR A 397 16.12 -36.24 -27.65
CA TYR A 397 14.90 -35.44 -27.56
C TYR A 397 14.85 -34.43 -26.41
N ALA A 398 15.98 -34.18 -25.72
CA ALA A 398 16.08 -33.07 -24.77
C ALA A 398 15.88 -31.73 -25.46
N TYR A 399 15.33 -30.77 -24.73
CA TYR A 399 15.10 -29.41 -25.21
C TYR A 399 16.18 -28.47 -24.66
N ILE A 400 16.73 -27.64 -25.54
CA ILE A 400 17.64 -26.56 -25.17
C ILE A 400 16.99 -25.26 -25.64
N THR A 401 16.72 -24.33 -24.74
CA THR A 401 16.15 -23.02 -25.09
C THR A 401 17.20 -21.96 -24.88
N VAL A 402 17.51 -21.24 -25.95
CA VAL A 402 18.45 -20.14 -25.99
C VAL A 402 17.67 -18.83 -26.09
N GLU A 403 18.14 -17.81 -25.39
CA GLU A 403 17.65 -16.43 -25.49
C GLU A 403 18.72 -15.53 -26.10
N ALA A 404 18.29 -14.71 -27.05
CA ALA A 404 19.05 -13.58 -27.58
C ALA A 404 18.47 -12.29 -26.99
N LEU A 405 19.23 -11.60 -26.16
CA LEU A 405 18.84 -10.36 -25.50
C LEU A 405 19.58 -9.19 -26.14
N THR A 406 18.86 -8.16 -26.58
CA THR A 406 19.51 -6.91 -26.99
C THR A 406 20.16 -6.22 -25.79
N LYS A 407 21.10 -5.31 -26.05
CA LYS A 407 21.67 -4.41 -25.02
C LYS A 407 20.64 -3.57 -24.25
N PHE A 408 19.37 -3.58 -24.67
CA PHE A 408 18.27 -2.85 -24.08
C PHE A 408 17.26 -3.74 -23.35
N GLY A 409 17.58 -5.01 -23.10
CA GLY A 409 16.74 -5.91 -22.30
C GLY A 409 15.51 -6.48 -23.02
N VAL A 410 15.36 -6.22 -24.33
CA VAL A 410 14.33 -6.87 -25.16
C VAL A 410 14.96 -8.08 -25.86
N GLY A 411 14.34 -9.25 -25.76
CA GLY A 411 14.94 -10.49 -26.24
C GLY A 411 13.95 -11.47 -26.83
N ARG A 412 14.47 -12.48 -27.54
CA ARG A 412 13.68 -13.54 -28.16
C ARG A 412 14.33 -14.89 -27.94
N THR A 413 13.49 -15.89 -27.72
CA THR A 413 13.95 -17.26 -27.48
C THR A 413 13.84 -18.15 -28.72
N ARG A 414 14.69 -19.17 -28.76
CA ARG A 414 14.64 -20.29 -29.71
C ARG A 414 14.88 -21.60 -28.98
N THR A 415 14.10 -22.61 -29.35
CA THR A 415 14.21 -23.95 -28.79
C THR A 415 14.78 -24.92 -29.82
N PHE A 416 15.73 -25.72 -29.36
CA PHE A 416 16.40 -26.78 -30.07
C PHE A 416 16.01 -28.12 -29.44
N THR A 417 15.97 -29.17 -30.25
CA THR A 417 15.72 -30.54 -29.79
C THR A 417 16.92 -31.41 -30.19
N VAL A 418 17.45 -32.16 -29.23
CA VAL A 418 18.56 -33.09 -29.46
C VAL A 418 18.04 -34.30 -30.25
N TRP A 419 18.62 -34.61 -31.41
CA TRP A 419 18.31 -35.81 -32.20
C TRP A 419 19.51 -36.75 -32.29
N PRO A 420 19.24 -38.04 -32.61
CA PRO A 420 20.29 -38.96 -32.98
C PRO A 420 20.87 -38.56 -34.34
N LYS A 421 22.17 -38.77 -34.49
CA LYS A 421 22.90 -38.53 -35.74
C LYS A 421 22.43 -39.40 -36.90
#